data_AF-X0Z8T7-F1
#
_entry.id   AF-X0Z8T7-F1
#
_cell.length_a   1.000
_cell.length_b   1.000
_cell.length_c   1.000
_cell.angle_alpha   90.00
_cell.angle_beta   90.00
_cell.angle_gamma   90.00
#
_symmetry.space_group_name_H-M   'P 1'
#
loop_
_entity.id
_entity.type
_entity.pdbx_description
1 polymer ?
#
loop_
_entity_poly.entity_id
_entity_poly.type
_entity_poly.pdbx_seq_one_letter_code
_entity_poly.pdbx_strand_id
1 'polypeptide(L)'
;QLLILEEEAKHLNSYKIGQEEIKNLELFLICQKYNLCRTNLSKIKRNLEQYEKEKNKIIKKIEEEKTAINLLNIELTNLNKEQEKYKYDNYELDNRKKLIQSELNLMLQKKSDVEKRLFDLNKESENITQKIVISEQNKKAVSLNILEINKKLDSFNKKLIYLNKEINNISKFINSLSLIESNSRKILKKISEKELFLKEAKIRYSTTLNIININLEKIRKKRILLENQLKNMVAKESDYQKIVRENRKNEDEAHLKSNEEKIKEIENVLKKIQAEVEKDRHVIGLKEERRNILNKSIKTNGKKNERKTEIFYSKYCQKYPDDICEKIIKLIDNIPSKYEKIMEIVLRESFNSIVVSDISYALNIINSLSENELDKLKIIPLDLIKDIKTLPDDQVKIQNKNICGFANKLINYSPKYQNIFKVLLGNVLIVEDIKTALDVSNEYLGKYKIISLNGMAINIDGSVDIYSNSTNSENYQESFYYVEKDIQELFMNTGLSKNTYSIVAQGEIDLILSAKPSERHCLFEEAASISKYKYEKQKTLRKIEETNNNLDKIENIISEIIISRDFFASRISLYFSHRESYRCN
;
A
#
# COMPACT_ATOMS: atom_id res chain seq x y z
N GLN A 1 -157.23 221.26 36.31
CA GLN A 1 -155.78 221.01 36.13
C GLN A 1 -155.09 220.47 37.38
N LEU A 2 -155.63 220.70 38.59
CA LEU A 2 -155.09 220.12 39.84
C LEU A 2 -155.35 218.61 40.03
N LEU A 3 -156.10 217.94 39.16
CA LEU A 3 -156.45 216.51 39.32
C LEU A 3 -155.55 215.53 38.54
N ILE A 4 -154.64 216.00 37.67
CA ILE A 4 -153.84 215.11 36.81
C ILE A 4 -152.46 214.78 37.43
N LEU A 5 -151.98 215.53 38.41
CA LEU A 5 -150.63 215.36 38.98
C LEU A 5 -150.53 214.41 40.19
N GLU A 6 -151.63 214.02 40.83
CA GLU A 6 -151.59 213.13 42.00
C GLU A 6 -151.56 211.63 41.65
N GLU A 7 -152.08 211.23 40.49
CA GLU A 7 -152.07 209.81 40.09
C GLU A 7 -150.71 209.34 39.59
N GLU A 8 -149.90 210.22 39.00
CA GLU A 8 -148.57 209.84 38.48
C GLU A 8 -147.54 209.56 39.60
N ALA A 9 -147.67 210.20 40.77
CA ALA A 9 -146.73 210.00 41.88
C ALA A 9 -146.86 208.62 42.57
N LYS A 10 -148.06 208.04 42.61
CA LYS A 10 -148.28 206.73 43.25
C LYS A 10 -147.71 205.58 42.43
N HIS A 11 -147.81 205.64 41.10
CA HIS A 11 -147.28 204.58 40.22
C HIS A 11 -145.75 204.47 40.28
N LEU A 12 -145.04 205.58 40.50
CA LEU A 12 -143.58 205.59 40.50
C LEU A 12 -142.97 204.91 41.74
N ASN A 13 -143.66 204.92 42.89
CA ASN A 13 -143.12 204.36 44.12
C ASN A 13 -143.27 202.83 44.19
N SER A 14 -144.35 202.29 43.63
CA SER A 14 -144.54 200.83 43.49
C SER A 14 -143.50 200.17 42.59
N TYR A 15 -142.96 200.88 41.59
CA TYR A 15 -141.97 200.34 40.66
C TYR A 15 -140.58 200.17 41.29
N LYS A 16 -140.22 201.01 42.27
CA LYS A 16 -138.92 200.96 42.94
C LYS A 16 -138.74 199.73 43.83
N ILE A 17 -139.78 199.34 44.56
CA ILE A 17 -139.73 198.20 45.49
C ILE A 17 -139.57 196.88 44.71
N GLY A 18 -140.27 196.73 43.58
CA GLY A 18 -140.16 195.54 42.74
C GLY A 18 -138.77 195.33 42.12
N GLN A 19 -138.00 196.40 41.85
CA GLN A 19 -136.64 196.26 41.31
C GLN A 19 -135.62 195.73 42.34
N GLU A 20 -135.76 196.06 43.62
CA GLU A 20 -134.85 195.58 44.67
C GLU A 20 -135.01 194.08 44.92
N GLU A 21 -136.24 193.56 44.89
CA GLU A 21 -136.50 192.13 45.07
C GLU A 21 -135.95 191.29 43.91
N ILE A 22 -136.08 191.77 42.66
CA ILE A 22 -135.51 191.10 41.48
C ILE A 22 -133.98 191.00 41.60
N LYS A 23 -133.31 192.08 42.02
CA LYS A 23 -131.85 192.11 42.18
C LYS A 23 -131.35 191.09 43.22
N ASN A 24 -132.07 190.95 44.33
CA ASN A 24 -131.72 189.99 45.37
C ASN A 24 -131.92 188.53 44.91
N LEU A 25 -132.98 188.26 44.16
CA LEU A 25 -133.23 186.94 43.56
C LEU A 25 -132.16 186.58 42.52
N GLU A 26 -131.74 187.52 41.67
CA GLU A 26 -130.64 187.33 40.71
C GLU A 26 -129.32 186.99 41.42
N LEU A 27 -129.00 187.70 42.50
CA LEU A 27 -127.77 187.46 43.27
C LEU A 27 -127.76 186.07 43.90
N PHE A 28 -128.90 185.62 44.45
CA PHE A 28 -129.04 184.28 45.03
C PHE A 28 -128.85 183.18 43.97
N LEU A 29 -129.43 183.37 42.78
CA LEU A 29 -129.33 182.42 41.66
C LEU A 29 -127.89 182.29 41.16
N ILE A 30 -127.14 183.40 41.14
CA ILE A 30 -125.70 183.42 40.83
C ILE A 30 -124.89 182.68 41.90
N CYS A 31 -125.14 182.91 43.19
CA CYS A 31 -124.46 182.19 44.28
C CYS A 31 -124.71 180.67 44.22
N GLN A 32 -125.94 180.26 43.91
CA GLN A 32 -126.28 178.84 43.78
C GLN A 32 -125.56 178.21 42.57
N LYS A 33 -125.54 178.88 41.42
CA LYS A 33 -124.75 178.46 40.24
C LYS A 33 -123.26 178.40 40.54
N TYR A 34 -122.71 179.39 41.24
CA TYR A 34 -121.30 179.42 41.65
C TYR A 34 -120.95 178.22 42.54
N ASN A 35 -121.78 177.93 43.55
CA ASN A 35 -121.58 176.77 44.43
C ASN A 35 -121.69 175.45 43.67
N LEU A 36 -122.63 175.33 42.74
CA LEU A 36 -122.75 174.15 41.86
C LEU A 36 -121.50 173.98 41.00
N CYS A 37 -121.00 175.04 40.36
CA CYS A 37 -119.76 175.01 39.59
C CYS A 37 -118.55 174.67 40.46
N ARG A 38 -118.43 175.24 41.67
CA ARG A 38 -117.34 174.96 42.61
C ARG A 38 -117.32 173.50 43.05
N THR A 39 -118.49 172.92 43.36
CA THR A 39 -118.60 171.51 43.73
C THR A 39 -118.26 170.60 42.54
N ASN A 40 -118.74 170.90 41.33
CA ASN A 40 -118.40 170.16 40.12
C ASN A 40 -116.89 170.24 39.80
N LEU A 41 -116.28 171.41 39.94
CA LEU A 41 -114.84 171.60 39.72
C LEU A 41 -114.01 170.81 40.74
N SER A 42 -114.47 170.72 42.00
CA SER A 42 -113.84 169.87 43.01
C SER A 42 -113.95 168.37 42.70
N LYS A 43 -115.08 167.91 42.14
CA LYS A 43 -115.26 166.52 41.69
C LYS A 43 -114.35 166.20 40.51
N ILE A 44 -114.29 167.08 39.50
CA ILE A 44 -113.43 166.90 38.32
C ILE A 44 -111.95 166.86 38.73
N LYS A 45 -111.51 167.75 39.63
CA LYS A 45 -110.13 167.73 40.16
C LYS A 45 -109.79 166.41 40.85
N ARG A 46 -110.69 165.88 41.70
CA ARG A 46 -110.49 164.56 42.33
C ARG A 46 -110.40 163.43 41.30
N ASN A 47 -111.25 163.44 40.28
CA ASN A 47 -111.22 162.44 39.23
C ASN A 47 -109.93 162.53 38.40
N LEU A 48 -109.46 163.73 38.07
CA LEU A 48 -108.17 163.94 37.39
C LEU A 48 -107.01 163.40 38.22
N GLU A 49 -106.93 163.71 39.51
CA GLU A 49 -105.90 163.17 40.41
C GLU A 49 -105.97 161.63 40.49
N GLN A 50 -107.17 161.05 40.47
CA GLN A 50 -107.35 159.60 40.45
C GLN A 50 -106.85 158.99 39.13
N TYR A 51 -107.22 159.57 37.99
CA TYR A 51 -106.77 159.10 36.67
C TYR A 51 -105.26 159.28 36.47
N GLU A 52 -104.65 160.34 36.98
CA GLU A 52 -103.19 160.51 36.96
C GLU A 52 -102.48 159.43 37.79
N LYS A 53 -103.03 159.06 38.96
CA LYS A 53 -102.51 157.95 39.76
C LYS A 53 -102.64 156.62 39.02
N GLU A 54 -103.75 156.36 38.35
CA GLU A 54 -103.95 155.14 37.55
C GLU A 54 -103.00 155.08 36.35
N LYS A 55 -102.85 156.18 35.59
CA LYS A 55 -101.89 156.30 34.50
C LYS A 55 -100.47 155.99 34.96
N ASN A 56 -100.02 156.57 36.08
CA ASN A 56 -98.68 156.32 36.61
C ASN A 56 -98.48 154.87 37.07
N LYS A 57 -99.52 154.21 37.61
CA LYS A 57 -99.48 152.77 37.92
C LYS A 57 -99.31 151.92 36.66
N ILE A 58 -100.02 152.26 35.57
CA ILE A 58 -99.91 151.55 34.29
C ILE A 58 -98.52 151.74 33.68
N ILE A 59 -97.97 152.96 33.70
CA ILE A 59 -96.62 153.24 33.20
C ILE A 59 -95.57 152.38 33.93
N LYS A 60 -95.64 152.30 35.28
CA LYS A 60 -94.73 151.44 36.05
C LYS A 60 -94.81 149.97 35.63
N LYS A 61 -96.02 149.42 35.43
CA LYS A 61 -96.20 148.04 34.96
C LYS A 61 -95.60 147.82 33.56
N ILE A 62 -95.77 148.79 32.65
CA ILE A 62 -95.18 148.71 31.31
C ILE A 62 -93.65 148.73 31.39
N GLU A 63 -93.07 149.54 32.27
CA GLU A 63 -91.61 149.57 32.48
C GLU A 63 -91.10 148.23 33.05
N GLU A 64 -91.80 147.66 34.04
CA GLU A 64 -91.50 146.33 34.60
C GLU A 64 -91.57 145.24 33.50
N GLU A 65 -92.65 145.19 32.71
CA GLU A 65 -92.79 144.23 31.61
C GLU A 65 -91.71 144.42 30.53
N LYS A 66 -91.35 145.66 30.19
CA LYS A 66 -90.25 145.94 29.25
C LYS A 66 -88.91 145.40 29.76
N THR A 67 -88.63 145.55 31.06
CA THR A 67 -87.40 144.98 31.64
C THR A 67 -87.42 143.46 31.61
N ALA A 68 -88.56 142.82 31.89
CA ALA A 68 -88.71 141.38 31.80
C ALA A 68 -88.52 140.86 30.37
N ILE A 69 -89.09 141.54 29.37
CA ILE A 69 -88.91 141.21 27.94
C ILE A 69 -87.44 141.32 27.54
N ASN A 70 -86.73 142.36 27.99
CA ASN A 70 -85.31 142.53 27.69
C ASN A 70 -84.46 141.40 28.27
N LEU A 71 -84.74 140.96 29.51
CA LEU A 71 -84.07 139.82 30.12
C LEU A 71 -84.34 138.54 29.33
N LEU A 72 -85.60 138.28 28.95
CA LEU A 72 -85.98 137.11 28.14
C LEU A 72 -85.29 137.11 26.77
N ASN A 73 -85.14 138.27 26.14
CA ASN A 73 -84.44 138.41 24.87
C ASN A 73 -82.95 138.06 25.02
N ILE A 74 -82.30 138.48 26.11
CA ILE A 74 -80.91 138.11 26.39
C ILE A 74 -80.80 136.58 26.53
N GLU A 75 -81.69 135.95 27.30
CA GLU A 75 -81.72 134.49 27.45
C GLU A 75 -81.94 133.78 26.11
N LEU A 76 -82.88 134.23 25.29
CA LEU A 76 -83.11 133.71 23.95
C LEU A 76 -81.86 133.82 23.06
N THR A 77 -81.14 134.94 23.11
CA THR A 77 -79.90 135.08 22.34
C THR A 77 -78.80 134.14 22.81
N ASN A 78 -78.72 133.84 24.11
CA ASN A 78 -77.75 132.88 24.64
C ASN A 78 -78.12 131.44 24.25
N LEU A 79 -79.39 131.06 24.38
CA LEU A 79 -79.88 129.75 23.95
C LEU A 79 -79.67 129.52 22.45
N ASN A 80 -79.87 130.54 21.61
CA ASN A 80 -79.59 130.46 20.18
C ASN A 80 -78.10 130.21 19.89
N LYS A 81 -77.19 130.88 20.61
CA LYS A 81 -75.74 130.63 20.49
C LYS A 81 -75.37 129.21 20.91
N GLU A 82 -75.97 128.68 21.97
CA GLU A 82 -75.77 127.29 22.39
C GLU A 82 -76.31 126.31 21.34
N GLN A 83 -77.48 126.57 20.78
CA GLN A 83 -78.06 125.76 19.71
C GLN A 83 -77.14 125.70 18.48
N GLU A 84 -76.55 126.83 18.09
CA GLU A 84 -75.58 126.87 16.99
C GLU A 84 -74.32 126.04 17.27
N LYS A 85 -73.79 126.11 18.50
CA LYS A 85 -72.67 125.25 18.92
C LYS A 85 -73.03 123.77 18.82
N TYR A 86 -74.18 123.35 19.37
CA TYR A 86 -74.62 121.96 19.29
C TYR A 86 -74.88 121.48 17.86
N LYS A 87 -75.33 122.37 16.95
CA LYS A 87 -75.46 122.05 15.52
C LYS A 87 -74.09 121.78 14.89
N TYR A 88 -73.09 122.60 15.21
CA TYR A 88 -71.73 122.41 14.72
C TYR A 88 -71.10 121.11 15.23
N ASP A 89 -71.20 120.85 16.54
CA ASP A 89 -70.64 119.64 17.15
C ASP A 89 -71.29 118.37 16.58
N ASN A 90 -72.61 118.38 16.36
CA ASN A 90 -73.32 117.27 15.70
C ASN A 90 -72.84 117.03 14.26
N TYR A 91 -72.58 118.11 13.51
CA TYR A 91 -72.03 118.00 12.16
C TYR A 91 -70.63 117.39 12.17
N GLU A 92 -69.76 117.79 13.11
CA GLU A 92 -68.42 117.21 13.25
C GLU A 92 -68.49 115.73 13.64
N LEU A 93 -69.36 115.37 14.58
CA LEU A 93 -69.58 113.99 15.00
C LEU A 93 -70.09 113.10 13.86
N ASP A 94 -71.01 113.60 13.02
CA ASP A 94 -71.51 112.85 11.86
C ASP A 94 -70.40 112.59 10.82
N ASN A 95 -69.50 113.56 10.62
CA ASN A 95 -68.34 113.38 9.75
C ASN A 95 -67.35 112.35 10.32
N ARG A 96 -67.06 112.39 11.63
CA ARG A 96 -66.23 111.37 12.29
C ARG A 96 -66.85 109.98 12.19
N LYS A 97 -68.17 109.87 12.39
CA LYS A 97 -68.91 108.62 12.23
C LYS A 97 -68.76 108.04 10.82
N LYS A 98 -68.91 108.88 9.78
CA LYS A 98 -68.72 108.47 8.37
C LYS A 98 -67.30 107.97 8.11
N LEU A 99 -66.29 108.66 8.65
CA LEU A 99 -64.89 108.25 8.51
C LEU A 99 -64.66 106.86 9.14
N ILE A 100 -65.07 106.68 10.40
CA ILE A 100 -64.96 105.40 11.12
C ILE A 100 -65.71 104.29 10.37
N GLN A 101 -66.89 104.59 9.82
CA GLN A 101 -67.66 103.61 9.03
C GLN A 101 -66.89 103.16 7.78
N SER A 102 -66.22 104.09 7.10
CA SER A 102 -65.39 103.78 5.92
C SER A 102 -64.18 102.93 6.28
N GLU A 103 -63.51 103.22 7.40
CA GLU A 103 -62.39 102.43 7.91
C GLU A 103 -62.85 101.03 8.33
N LEU A 104 -63.99 100.92 9.01
CA LEU A 104 -64.58 99.64 9.39
C LEU A 104 -64.87 98.78 8.16
N ASN A 105 -65.47 99.35 7.11
CA ASN A 105 -65.74 98.64 5.87
C ASN A 105 -64.45 98.15 5.20
N LEU A 106 -63.41 98.98 5.16
CA LEU A 106 -62.09 98.57 4.64
C LEU A 106 -61.49 97.43 5.46
N MET A 107 -61.61 97.47 6.79
CA MET A 107 -61.11 96.42 7.67
C MET A 107 -61.89 95.12 7.54
N LEU A 108 -63.22 95.19 7.35
CA LEU A 108 -64.05 94.02 7.08
C LEU A 108 -63.69 93.36 5.75
N GLN A 109 -63.42 94.16 4.71
CA GLN A 109 -62.96 93.63 3.43
C GLN A 109 -61.60 92.92 3.58
N LYS A 110 -60.63 93.57 4.24
CA LYS A 110 -59.31 92.96 4.53
C LYS A 110 -59.45 91.67 5.33
N LYS A 111 -60.34 91.62 6.33
CA LYS A 111 -60.62 90.40 7.10
C LYS A 111 -61.13 89.28 6.19
N SER A 112 -62.12 89.56 5.34
CA SER A 112 -62.65 88.59 4.38
C SER A 112 -61.56 88.05 3.44
N ASP A 113 -60.67 88.90 2.95
CA ASP A 113 -59.57 88.47 2.06
C ASP A 113 -58.57 87.56 2.79
N VAL A 114 -58.26 87.86 4.06
CA VAL A 114 -57.42 86.99 4.89
C VAL A 114 -58.10 85.65 5.18
N GLU A 115 -59.40 85.64 5.48
CA GLU A 115 -60.16 84.41 5.72
C GLU A 115 -60.19 83.51 4.49
N LYS A 116 -60.37 84.07 3.28
CA LYS A 116 -60.27 83.32 2.02
C LYS A 116 -58.89 82.71 1.83
N ARG A 117 -57.83 83.50 2.05
CA ARG A 117 -56.45 83.00 1.92
C ARG A 117 -56.15 81.88 2.93
N LEU A 118 -56.67 82.01 4.15
CA LEU A 118 -56.53 80.99 5.19
C LEU A 118 -57.24 79.70 4.78
N PHE A 119 -58.44 79.80 4.20
CA PHE A 119 -59.17 78.65 3.67
C PHE A 119 -58.38 77.93 2.56
N ASP A 120 -57.84 78.67 1.59
CA ASP A 120 -57.04 78.09 0.50
C ASP A 120 -55.78 77.40 1.03
N LEU A 121 -55.06 78.04 1.96
CA LEU A 121 -53.88 77.46 2.60
C LEU A 121 -54.20 76.19 3.40
N ASN A 122 -55.33 76.15 4.10
CA ASN A 122 -55.77 74.94 4.80
C ASN A 122 -56.05 73.79 3.84
N LYS A 123 -56.71 74.09 2.71
CA LYS A 123 -56.98 73.09 1.66
C LYS A 123 -55.68 72.55 1.04
N GLU A 124 -54.68 73.40 0.83
CA GLU A 124 -53.36 72.98 0.38
C GLU A 124 -52.65 72.11 1.44
N SER A 125 -52.72 72.49 2.71
CA SER A 125 -52.16 71.73 3.83
C SER A 125 -52.79 70.34 3.94
N GLU A 126 -54.10 70.22 3.82
CA GLU A 126 -54.81 68.94 3.79
C GLU A 126 -54.34 68.06 2.62
N ASN A 127 -54.23 68.62 1.42
CA ASN A 127 -53.72 67.90 0.25
C ASN A 127 -52.28 67.40 0.43
N ILE A 128 -51.40 68.22 1.03
CA ILE A 128 -50.03 67.83 1.35
C ILE A 128 -50.03 66.70 2.39
N THR A 129 -50.88 66.82 3.41
CA THR A 129 -51.00 65.80 4.47
C THR A 129 -51.45 64.45 3.89
N GLN A 130 -52.42 64.43 2.98
CA GLN A 130 -52.84 63.22 2.28
C GLN A 130 -51.70 62.61 1.45
N LYS A 131 -50.92 63.43 0.73
CA LYS A 131 -49.74 62.96 -0.02
C LYS A 131 -48.68 62.36 0.89
N ILE A 132 -48.44 62.95 2.07
CA ILE A 132 -47.51 62.41 3.06
C ILE A 132 -47.98 61.02 3.52
N VAL A 133 -49.26 60.88 3.88
CA VAL A 133 -49.83 59.58 4.32
C VAL A 133 -49.67 58.51 3.23
N ILE A 134 -49.98 58.82 1.97
CA ILE A 134 -49.79 57.89 0.85
C ILE A 134 -48.32 57.52 0.69
N SER A 135 -47.40 58.50 0.76
CA SER A 135 -45.96 58.26 0.67
C SER A 135 -45.45 57.37 1.80
N GLU A 136 -45.93 57.54 3.03
CA GLU A 136 -45.60 56.68 4.16
C GLU A 136 -46.12 55.25 3.99
N GLN A 137 -47.34 55.07 3.46
CA GLN A 137 -47.88 53.75 3.14
C GLN A 137 -47.03 53.06 2.06
N ASN A 138 -46.65 53.79 1.01
CA ASN A 138 -45.76 53.28 -0.04
C ASN A 138 -44.38 52.89 0.52
N LYS A 139 -43.81 53.71 1.41
CA LYS A 139 -42.54 53.39 2.10
C LYS A 139 -42.65 52.10 2.92
N LYS A 140 -43.77 51.90 3.65
CA LYS A 140 -44.04 50.66 4.39
C LYS A 140 -44.15 49.46 3.45
N ALA A 141 -44.89 49.57 2.34
CA ALA A 141 -45.01 48.50 1.35
C ALA A 141 -43.65 48.10 0.75
N VAL A 142 -42.82 49.08 0.38
CA VAL A 142 -41.45 48.84 -0.11
C VAL A 142 -40.60 48.15 0.97
N SER A 143 -40.71 48.56 2.23
CA SER A 143 -39.96 47.92 3.32
C SER A 143 -40.34 46.45 3.53
N LEU A 144 -41.62 46.09 3.36
CA LEU A 144 -42.08 44.71 3.41
C LEU A 144 -41.55 43.89 2.23
N ASN A 145 -41.55 44.45 1.03
CA ASN A 145 -40.98 43.80 -0.15
C ASN A 145 -39.47 43.54 0.00
N ILE A 146 -38.71 44.50 0.55
CA ILE A 146 -37.29 44.32 0.87
C ILE A 146 -37.11 43.16 1.85
N LEU A 147 -37.95 43.08 2.88
CA LEU A 147 -37.88 42.01 3.88
C LEU A 147 -38.19 40.63 3.27
N GLU A 148 -39.14 40.55 2.34
CA GLU A 148 -39.43 39.31 1.60
C GLU A 148 -38.28 38.90 0.68
N ILE A 149 -37.68 39.85 -0.05
CA ILE A 149 -36.52 39.62 -0.91
C ILE A 149 -35.34 39.11 -0.07
N ASN A 150 -35.07 39.71 1.08
CA ASN A 150 -34.00 39.29 1.98
C ASN A 150 -34.23 37.85 2.49
N LYS A 151 -35.46 37.47 2.84
CA LYS A 151 -35.79 36.07 3.20
C LYS A 151 -35.50 35.09 2.06
N LYS A 152 -35.84 35.46 0.81
CA LYS A 152 -35.53 34.64 -0.37
C LYS A 152 -34.01 34.53 -0.57
N LEU A 153 -33.29 35.64 -0.41
CA LEU A 153 -31.84 35.71 -0.55
C LEU A 153 -31.13 34.83 0.50
N ASP A 154 -31.58 34.84 1.74
CA ASP A 154 -31.09 33.93 2.80
C ASP A 154 -31.32 32.46 2.45
N SER A 155 -32.48 32.14 1.86
CA SER A 155 -32.77 30.77 1.42
C SER A 155 -31.84 30.31 0.31
N PHE A 156 -31.50 31.20 -0.64
CA PHE A 156 -30.55 30.91 -1.70
C PHE A 156 -29.11 30.80 -1.18
N ASN A 157 -28.71 31.66 -0.24
CA ASN A 157 -27.40 31.57 0.41
C ASN A 157 -27.22 30.22 1.14
N LYS A 158 -28.25 29.75 1.85
CA LYS A 158 -28.23 28.41 2.47
C LYS A 158 -28.04 27.30 1.44
N LYS A 159 -28.76 27.36 0.31
CA LYS A 159 -28.59 26.41 -0.80
C LYS A 159 -27.19 26.46 -1.41
N LEU A 160 -26.63 27.66 -1.60
CA LEU A 160 -25.26 27.86 -2.09
C LEU A 160 -24.22 27.24 -1.16
N ILE A 161 -24.36 27.44 0.15
CA ILE A 161 -23.48 26.81 1.15
C ILE A 161 -23.56 25.29 1.07
N TYR A 162 -24.76 24.73 0.92
CA TYR A 162 -24.97 23.29 0.75
C TYR A 162 -24.28 22.76 -0.53
N LEU A 163 -24.54 23.39 -1.67
CA LEU A 163 -23.93 23.02 -2.95
C LEU A 163 -22.41 23.11 -2.91
N ASN A 164 -21.85 24.15 -2.27
CA ASN A 164 -20.40 24.28 -2.11
C ASN A 164 -19.80 23.15 -1.24
N LYS A 165 -20.53 22.65 -0.23
CA LYS A 165 -20.10 21.46 0.52
C LYS A 165 -20.09 20.21 -0.37
N GLU A 166 -21.10 20.02 -1.21
CA GLU A 166 -21.13 18.89 -2.15
C GLU A 166 -20.00 18.97 -3.17
N ILE A 167 -19.74 20.16 -3.75
CA ILE A 167 -18.61 20.38 -4.65
C ILE A 167 -17.28 20.03 -3.98
N ASN A 168 -17.07 20.44 -2.72
CA ASN A 168 -15.88 20.07 -1.96
C ASN A 168 -15.75 18.57 -1.73
N ASN A 169 -16.86 17.87 -1.50
CA ASN A 169 -16.85 16.41 -1.36
C ASN A 169 -16.50 15.73 -2.69
N ILE A 170 -17.07 16.20 -3.80
CA ILE A 170 -16.75 15.70 -5.15
C ILE A 170 -15.27 15.96 -5.48
N SER A 171 -14.73 17.14 -5.15
CA SER A 171 -13.30 17.45 -5.33
C SER A 171 -12.39 16.48 -4.57
N LYS A 172 -12.72 16.18 -3.31
CA LYS A 172 -11.99 15.15 -2.52
C LYS A 172 -12.05 13.78 -3.20
N PHE A 173 -13.20 13.40 -3.74
CA PHE A 173 -13.36 12.13 -4.45
C PHE A 173 -12.51 12.09 -5.74
N ILE A 174 -12.51 13.17 -6.53
CA ILE A 174 -11.65 13.31 -7.72
C ILE A 174 -10.17 13.18 -7.35
N ASN A 175 -9.72 13.78 -6.25
CA ASN A 175 -8.34 13.64 -5.78
C ASN A 175 -8.00 12.19 -5.39
N SER A 176 -8.95 11.47 -4.79
CA SER A 176 -8.74 10.04 -4.50
C SER A 176 -8.67 9.19 -5.77
N LEU A 177 -9.50 9.50 -6.77
CA LEU A 177 -9.48 8.83 -8.08
C LEU A 177 -8.17 9.10 -8.84
N SER A 178 -7.65 10.33 -8.83
CA SER A 178 -6.39 10.66 -9.49
C SER A 178 -5.19 9.94 -8.84
N LEU A 179 -5.23 9.74 -7.52
CA LEU A 179 -4.24 8.94 -6.81
C LEU A 179 -4.31 7.46 -7.22
N ILE A 180 -5.52 6.90 -7.32
CA ILE A 180 -5.74 5.54 -7.82
C ILE A 180 -5.23 5.42 -9.25
N GLU A 181 -5.54 6.36 -10.13
CA GLU A 181 -5.09 6.34 -11.53
C GLU A 181 -3.56 6.38 -11.64
N SER A 182 -2.89 7.23 -10.86
CA SER A 182 -1.43 7.29 -10.79
C SER A 182 -0.83 5.96 -10.33
N ASN A 183 -1.42 5.33 -9.32
CA ASN A 183 -0.97 4.02 -8.84
C ASN A 183 -1.21 2.91 -9.88
N SER A 184 -2.37 2.89 -10.54
CA SER A 184 -2.67 1.96 -11.63
C SER A 184 -1.68 2.11 -12.79
N ARG A 185 -1.30 3.33 -13.17
CA ARG A 185 -0.25 3.58 -14.19
C ARG A 185 1.11 3.03 -13.75
N LYS A 186 1.51 3.19 -12.49
CA LYS A 186 2.75 2.61 -11.94
C LYS A 186 2.73 1.09 -11.99
N ILE A 187 1.61 0.47 -11.63
CA ILE A 187 1.43 -0.98 -11.70
C ILE A 187 1.53 -1.41 -13.16
N LEU A 188 0.78 -0.80 -14.08
CA LEU A 188 0.83 -1.11 -15.52
C LEU A 188 2.24 -1.05 -16.10
N LYS A 189 3.06 -0.07 -15.71
CA LYS A 189 4.48 -0.03 -16.10
C LYS A 189 5.24 -1.26 -15.62
N LYS A 190 5.14 -1.61 -14.34
CA LYS A 190 5.76 -2.84 -13.79
C LYS A 190 5.26 -4.10 -14.49
N ILE A 191 3.97 -4.17 -14.83
CA ILE A 191 3.39 -5.28 -15.59
C ILE A 191 4.06 -5.37 -16.97
N SER A 192 4.14 -4.25 -17.71
CA SER A 192 4.73 -4.22 -19.04
C SER A 192 6.22 -4.61 -19.04
N GLU A 193 6.98 -4.20 -18.01
CA GLU A 193 8.37 -4.61 -17.81
C GLU A 193 8.49 -6.13 -17.58
N LYS A 194 7.59 -6.71 -16.76
CA LYS A 194 7.57 -8.16 -16.51
C LYS A 194 7.13 -8.96 -17.74
N GLU A 195 6.17 -8.45 -18.52
CA GLU A 195 5.76 -9.05 -19.79
C GLU A 195 6.91 -9.07 -20.80
N LEU A 196 7.69 -7.99 -20.89
CA LEU A 196 8.89 -7.93 -21.75
C LEU A 196 9.93 -8.96 -21.31
N PHE A 197 10.23 -9.03 -20.01
CA PHE A 197 11.17 -10.01 -19.47
C PHE A 197 10.73 -11.45 -19.74
N LEU A 198 9.44 -11.76 -19.60
CA LEU A 198 8.88 -13.07 -19.93
C LEU A 198 9.01 -13.39 -21.43
N LYS A 199 8.77 -12.41 -22.30
CA LYS A 199 8.91 -12.56 -23.75
C LYS A 199 10.36 -12.85 -24.13
N GLU A 200 11.31 -12.13 -23.56
CA GLU A 200 12.74 -12.39 -23.74
C GLU A 200 13.15 -13.78 -23.22
N ALA A 201 12.69 -14.17 -22.03
CA ALA A 201 12.97 -15.48 -21.47
C ALA A 201 12.43 -16.60 -22.37
N LYS A 202 11.21 -16.46 -22.89
CA LYS A 202 10.60 -17.41 -23.83
C LYS A 202 11.42 -17.55 -25.11
N ILE A 203 11.89 -16.43 -25.66
CA ILE A 203 12.77 -16.43 -26.83
C ILE A 203 14.08 -17.16 -26.50
N ARG A 204 14.74 -16.83 -25.38
CA ARG A 204 15.98 -17.49 -24.93
C ARG A 204 15.82 -19.00 -24.81
N TYR A 205 14.78 -19.47 -24.11
CA TYR A 205 14.57 -20.92 -23.97
C TYR A 205 14.25 -21.60 -25.30
N SER A 206 13.51 -20.92 -26.20
CA SER A 206 13.23 -21.47 -27.53
C SER A 206 14.49 -21.63 -28.39
N THR A 207 15.42 -20.68 -28.32
CA THR A 207 16.69 -20.78 -29.04
C THR A 207 17.57 -21.87 -28.45
N THR A 208 17.60 -22.02 -27.12
CA THR A 208 18.31 -23.13 -26.46
C THR A 208 17.74 -24.49 -26.88
N LEU A 209 16.42 -24.65 -26.91
CA LEU A 209 15.76 -25.87 -27.39
C LEU A 209 16.14 -26.18 -28.84
N ASN A 210 16.15 -25.19 -29.72
CA ASN A 210 16.56 -25.39 -31.11
C ASN A 210 18.02 -25.87 -31.22
N ILE A 211 18.93 -25.29 -30.45
CA ILE A 211 20.35 -25.71 -30.42
C ILE A 211 20.46 -27.16 -29.94
N ILE A 212 19.76 -27.53 -28.86
CA ILE A 212 19.75 -28.89 -28.34
C ILE A 212 19.21 -29.87 -29.39
N ASN A 213 18.11 -29.53 -30.06
CA ASN A 213 17.53 -30.36 -31.13
C ASN A 213 18.50 -30.58 -32.29
N ILE A 214 19.23 -29.54 -32.72
CA ILE A 214 20.28 -29.66 -33.74
C ILE A 214 21.38 -30.61 -33.28
N ASN A 215 21.78 -30.54 -32.01
CA ASN A 215 22.81 -31.42 -31.47
C ASN A 215 22.33 -32.87 -31.35
N LEU A 216 21.06 -33.11 -30.99
CA LEU A 216 20.46 -34.44 -30.99
C LEU A 216 20.42 -35.05 -32.39
N GLU A 217 20.01 -34.29 -33.41
CA GLU A 217 20.05 -34.68 -34.81
C GLU A 217 21.46 -35.15 -35.22
N LYS A 218 22.50 -34.40 -34.84
CA LYS A 218 23.90 -34.76 -35.10
C LYS A 218 24.28 -36.08 -34.41
N ILE A 219 23.91 -36.25 -33.14
CA ILE A 219 24.23 -37.47 -32.39
C ILE A 219 23.48 -38.68 -32.97
N ARG A 220 22.21 -38.54 -33.33
CA ARG A 220 21.41 -39.59 -34.00
C ARG A 220 22.04 -40.04 -35.31
N LYS A 221 22.48 -39.09 -36.16
CA LYS A 221 23.20 -39.41 -37.41
C LYS A 221 24.50 -40.17 -37.14
N LYS A 222 25.26 -39.75 -36.12
CA LYS A 222 26.50 -40.43 -35.72
C LYS A 222 26.25 -41.85 -35.20
N ARG A 223 25.17 -42.05 -34.43
CA ARG A 223 24.75 -43.38 -33.95
C ARG A 223 24.45 -44.32 -35.11
N ILE A 224 23.62 -43.89 -36.08
CA ILE A 224 23.28 -44.72 -37.26
C ILE A 224 24.53 -45.12 -38.04
N LEU A 225 25.49 -44.20 -38.21
CA LEU A 225 26.75 -44.51 -38.88
C LEU A 225 27.55 -45.60 -38.14
N LEU A 226 27.66 -45.47 -36.82
CA LEU A 226 28.35 -46.46 -35.98
C LEU A 226 27.64 -47.82 -35.98
N GLU A 227 26.31 -47.85 -35.94
CA GLU A 227 25.51 -49.09 -36.05
C GLU A 227 25.74 -49.80 -37.38
N ASN A 228 25.82 -49.06 -38.49
CA ASN A 228 26.13 -49.63 -39.80
C ASN A 228 27.57 -50.16 -39.87
N GLN A 229 28.54 -49.43 -39.30
CA GLN A 229 29.92 -49.91 -39.18
C GLN A 229 29.99 -51.21 -38.37
N LEU A 230 29.25 -51.29 -37.26
CA LEU A 230 29.17 -52.47 -36.43
C LEU A 230 28.58 -53.67 -37.19
N LYS A 231 27.47 -53.48 -37.92
CA LYS A 231 26.86 -54.54 -38.75
C LYS A 231 27.85 -55.10 -39.77
N ASN A 232 28.61 -54.22 -40.44
CA ASN A 232 29.62 -54.64 -41.40
C ASN A 232 30.76 -55.44 -40.75
N MET A 233 31.18 -55.06 -39.55
CA MET A 233 32.21 -55.80 -38.81
C MET A 233 31.72 -57.17 -38.32
N VAL A 234 30.47 -57.26 -37.86
CA VAL A 234 29.85 -58.54 -37.47
C VAL A 234 29.73 -59.49 -38.68
N ALA A 235 29.35 -58.98 -39.85
CA ALA A 235 29.27 -59.77 -41.07
C ALA A 235 30.65 -60.34 -41.45
N LYS A 236 31.69 -59.51 -41.45
CA LYS A 236 33.08 -59.94 -41.70
C LYS A 236 33.55 -61.00 -40.69
N GLU A 237 33.29 -60.80 -39.39
CA GLU A 237 33.62 -61.79 -38.36
C GLU A 237 32.96 -63.16 -38.64
N SER A 238 31.68 -63.16 -39.04
CA SER A 238 30.95 -64.37 -39.46
C SER A 238 31.63 -65.08 -40.63
N ASP A 239 32.05 -64.33 -41.64
CA ASP A 239 32.66 -64.89 -42.84
C ASP A 239 34.04 -65.48 -42.53
N TYR A 240 34.84 -64.81 -41.70
CA TYR A 240 36.12 -65.36 -41.23
C TYR A 240 35.95 -66.62 -40.36
N GLN A 241 34.93 -66.68 -39.51
CA GLN A 241 34.63 -67.89 -38.72
C GLN A 241 34.26 -69.08 -39.60
N LYS A 242 33.62 -68.87 -40.77
CA LYS A 242 33.35 -69.94 -41.74
C LYS A 242 34.64 -70.46 -42.37
N ILE A 243 35.54 -69.57 -42.79
CA ILE A 243 36.86 -69.93 -43.35
C ILE A 243 37.68 -70.76 -42.36
N VAL A 244 37.73 -70.36 -41.08
CA VAL A 244 38.44 -71.12 -40.04
C VAL A 244 37.85 -72.52 -39.83
N ARG A 245 36.52 -72.67 -39.92
CA ARG A 245 35.86 -73.98 -39.81
C ARG A 245 36.15 -74.90 -40.98
N GLU A 246 36.24 -74.36 -42.21
CA GLU A 246 36.64 -75.13 -43.38
C GLU A 246 38.10 -75.59 -43.29
N ASN A 247 39.01 -74.71 -42.88
CA ASN A 247 40.41 -75.08 -42.70
C ASN A 247 40.61 -76.15 -41.62
N ARG A 248 39.89 -76.07 -40.49
CA ARG A 248 39.92 -77.12 -39.45
C ARG A 248 39.45 -78.48 -39.96
N LYS A 249 38.38 -78.53 -40.76
CA LYS A 249 37.92 -79.80 -41.35
C LYS A 249 38.98 -80.43 -42.26
N ASN A 250 39.67 -79.61 -43.04
CA ASN A 250 40.72 -80.09 -43.94
C ASN A 250 41.95 -80.62 -43.17
N GLU A 251 42.33 -79.99 -42.05
CA GLU A 251 43.41 -80.46 -41.18
C GLU A 251 43.05 -81.75 -40.43
N ASP A 252 41.83 -81.85 -39.90
CA ASP A 252 41.36 -83.04 -39.19
C ASP A 252 41.29 -84.28 -40.12
N GLU A 253 40.89 -84.10 -41.39
CA GLU A 253 40.92 -85.18 -42.41
C GLU A 253 42.35 -85.64 -42.75
N ALA A 254 43.33 -84.73 -42.73
CA ALA A 254 44.74 -85.08 -42.96
C ALA A 254 45.34 -85.85 -41.76
N HIS A 255 44.99 -85.46 -40.53
CA HIS A 255 45.45 -86.14 -39.32
C HIS A 255 44.85 -87.54 -39.14
N LEU A 256 43.59 -87.74 -39.56
CA LEU A 256 42.92 -89.04 -39.48
C LEU A 256 43.60 -90.08 -40.39
N LYS A 257 43.96 -89.70 -41.62
CA LYS A 257 44.72 -90.55 -42.55
C LYS A 257 46.10 -90.94 -42.02
N SER A 258 46.83 -90.00 -41.41
CA SER A 258 48.16 -90.29 -40.82
C SER A 258 48.08 -91.23 -39.60
N ASN A 259 47.04 -91.10 -38.78
CA ASN A 259 46.87 -91.96 -37.61
C ASN A 259 46.41 -93.39 -37.98
N GLU A 260 45.62 -93.56 -39.04
CA GLU A 260 45.28 -94.89 -39.57
C GLU A 260 46.53 -95.67 -40.04
N GLU A 261 47.51 -94.98 -40.62
CA GLU A 261 48.80 -95.58 -41.01
C GLU A 261 49.62 -96.03 -39.78
N LYS A 262 49.68 -95.19 -38.74
CA LYS A 262 50.40 -95.51 -37.49
C LYS A 262 49.77 -96.66 -36.70
N ILE A 263 48.43 -96.77 -36.69
CA ILE A 263 47.72 -97.87 -36.02
C ILE A 263 48.07 -99.21 -36.69
N LYS A 264 48.14 -99.27 -38.03
CA LYS A 264 48.57 -100.47 -38.75
C LYS A 264 50.00 -100.90 -38.42
N GLU A 265 50.90 -99.95 -38.17
CA GLU A 265 52.26 -100.26 -37.70
C GLU A 265 52.27 -100.85 -36.28
N ILE A 266 51.49 -100.28 -35.35
CA ILE A 266 51.42 -100.76 -33.96
C ILE A 266 50.78 -102.16 -33.89
N GLU A 267 49.77 -102.45 -34.71
CA GLU A 267 49.16 -103.79 -34.79
C GLU A 267 50.16 -104.86 -35.25
N ASN A 268 51.08 -104.51 -36.16
CA ASN A 268 52.15 -105.41 -36.60
C ASN A 268 53.18 -105.66 -35.49
N VAL A 269 53.47 -104.67 -34.63
CA VAL A 269 54.37 -104.82 -33.49
C VAL A 269 53.72 -105.67 -32.38
N LEU A 270 52.44 -105.50 -32.10
CA LEU A 270 51.71 -106.28 -31.09
C LEU A 270 51.68 -107.78 -31.41
N LYS A 271 51.53 -108.16 -32.69
CA LYS A 271 51.62 -109.58 -33.11
C LYS A 271 52.99 -110.20 -32.83
N LYS A 272 54.07 -109.42 -32.88
CA LYS A 272 55.42 -109.90 -32.56
C LYS A 272 55.60 -110.12 -31.05
N ILE A 273 55.14 -109.17 -30.23
CA ILE A 273 55.26 -109.23 -28.76
C ILE A 273 54.41 -110.37 -28.17
N GLN A 274 53.24 -110.68 -28.74
CA GLN A 274 52.40 -111.79 -28.28
C GLN A 274 53.08 -113.16 -28.40
N ALA A 275 53.95 -113.36 -29.39
CA ALA A 275 54.71 -114.60 -29.56
C ALA A 275 55.85 -114.76 -28.52
N GLU A 276 56.38 -113.65 -27.99
CA GLU A 276 57.38 -113.66 -26.92
C GLU A 276 56.76 -113.93 -25.53
N VAL A 277 55.56 -113.39 -25.27
CA VAL A 277 54.88 -113.53 -23.96
C VAL A 277 54.48 -114.99 -23.65
N GLU A 278 54.19 -115.82 -24.66
CA GLU A 278 53.93 -117.25 -24.43
C GLU A 278 55.16 -118.04 -23.97
N LYS A 279 56.37 -117.62 -24.38
CA LYS A 279 57.63 -118.24 -23.91
C LYS A 279 57.92 -117.90 -22.45
N ASP A 280 57.63 -116.68 -22.02
CA ASP A 280 57.90 -116.21 -20.64
C ASP A 280 56.90 -116.76 -19.60
N ARG A 281 55.66 -117.09 -20.01
CA ARG A 281 54.66 -117.72 -19.10
C ARG A 281 55.12 -119.03 -18.49
N HIS A 282 55.98 -119.79 -19.17
CA HIS A 282 56.50 -121.06 -18.66
C HIS A 282 57.51 -120.86 -17.52
N VAL A 283 58.16 -119.69 -17.45
CA VAL A 283 59.19 -119.34 -16.46
C VAL A 283 58.56 -118.73 -15.20
N ILE A 284 57.41 -118.07 -15.33
CA ILE A 284 56.72 -117.36 -14.22
C ILE A 284 56.07 -118.33 -13.21
N GLY A 285 55.60 -119.52 -13.65
CA GLY A 285 55.01 -120.52 -12.74
C GLY A 285 55.97 -121.03 -11.65
N LEU A 286 57.28 -120.99 -11.90
CA LEU A 286 58.31 -121.44 -10.94
C LEU A 286 58.70 -120.37 -9.89
N LYS A 287 58.26 -119.11 -10.06
CA LYS A 287 58.61 -117.98 -9.17
C LYS A 287 57.45 -117.49 -8.29
N GLU A 288 56.22 -117.90 -8.54
CA GLU A 288 55.04 -117.47 -7.77
C GLU A 288 54.89 -118.13 -6.40
N GLU A 289 55.47 -119.32 -6.16
CA GLU A 289 55.51 -119.91 -4.80
C GLU A 289 56.34 -119.08 -3.81
N ARG A 290 57.31 -118.30 -4.30
CA ARG A 290 58.24 -117.52 -3.45
C ARG A 290 57.71 -116.14 -3.07
N ARG A 291 56.64 -115.65 -3.70
CA ARG A 291 56.13 -114.25 -3.56
C ARG A 291 55.03 -114.10 -2.51
N ASN A 292 54.42 -115.18 -2.03
CA ASN A 292 53.29 -115.11 -1.10
C ASN A 292 53.63 -114.69 0.34
N ILE A 293 54.91 -114.50 0.69
CA ILE A 293 55.33 -114.28 2.08
C ILE A 293 55.58 -112.81 2.43
N LEU A 294 55.64 -111.87 1.49
CA LEU A 294 56.16 -110.52 1.82
C LEU A 294 55.32 -109.34 1.35
N ASN A 295 54.12 -109.22 1.93
CA ASN A 295 53.54 -107.91 2.30
C ASN A 295 53.00 -107.09 1.10
N LYS A 296 51.69 -107.05 0.77
CA LYS A 296 50.57 -106.47 1.56
C LYS A 296 51.05 -105.39 2.54
N SER A 297 51.16 -104.14 2.08
CA SER A 297 50.12 -103.09 2.22
C SER A 297 50.77 -101.90 3.01
N ILE A 298 50.62 -100.60 2.75
CA ILE A 298 49.49 -99.76 2.33
C ILE A 298 50.02 -98.42 1.75
N LYS A 299 49.28 -97.89 0.77
CA LYS A 299 49.40 -96.60 0.08
C LYS A 299 48.41 -95.56 0.66
N THR A 300 48.88 -94.33 0.87
CA THR A 300 48.35 -93.01 0.39
C THR A 300 47.00 -92.36 0.82
N ASN A 301 47.07 -91.01 0.92
CA ASN A 301 46.11 -89.92 0.56
C ASN A 301 45.04 -89.47 1.59
N GLY A 302 44.55 -88.22 1.67
CA GLY A 302 44.78 -86.95 0.95
C GLY A 302 43.55 -85.97 1.04
N LYS A 303 43.78 -84.66 0.81
CA LYS A 303 42.88 -83.55 0.33
C LYS A 303 41.89 -82.79 1.27
N LYS A 304 41.91 -81.44 1.27
CA LYS A 304 40.89 -80.49 0.68
C LYS A 304 40.99 -79.00 1.17
N ASN A 305 40.54 -78.07 0.32
CA ASN A 305 40.66 -76.59 0.31
C ASN A 305 39.50 -75.78 1.00
N GLU A 306 39.79 -74.47 1.23
CA GLU A 306 38.93 -73.25 1.23
C GLU A 306 37.94 -72.94 2.39
N ARG A 307 38.41 -72.12 3.36
CA ARG A 307 37.67 -71.20 4.28
C ARG A 307 38.74 -70.46 5.12
N LYS A 308 39.05 -69.17 4.90
CA LYS A 308 40.18 -68.52 5.63
C LYS A 308 40.02 -67.11 6.23
N THR A 309 39.03 -66.27 5.92
CA THR A 309 38.95 -64.91 6.51
C THR A 309 37.92 -64.70 7.63
N GLU A 310 37.00 -65.64 7.85
CA GLU A 310 35.98 -65.57 8.92
C GLU A 310 36.42 -66.25 10.25
N ILE A 311 37.63 -66.82 10.26
CA ILE A 311 38.15 -67.71 11.32
C ILE A 311 39.07 -66.97 12.32
N PHE A 312 39.50 -65.73 12.05
CA PHE A 312 40.45 -65.01 12.91
C PHE A 312 39.78 -64.32 14.13
N TYR A 313 38.69 -63.57 13.91
CA TYR A 313 38.00 -62.80 14.98
C TYR A 313 37.41 -63.69 16.08
N SER A 314 36.87 -64.85 15.70
CA SER A 314 36.27 -65.83 16.63
C SER A 314 37.30 -66.66 17.39
N LYS A 315 38.51 -66.86 16.83
CA LYS A 315 39.60 -67.62 17.50
C LYS A 315 40.39 -66.80 18.53
N TYR A 316 40.56 -65.49 18.35
CA TYR A 316 41.35 -64.67 19.29
C TYR A 316 40.56 -64.30 20.55
N CYS A 317 39.28 -63.92 20.40
CA CYS A 317 38.40 -63.57 21.53
C CYS A 317 38.06 -64.78 22.42
N GLN A 318 38.17 -66.02 21.91
CA GLN A 318 38.00 -67.24 22.71
C GLN A 318 39.26 -67.63 23.51
N LYS A 319 40.43 -67.09 23.17
CA LYS A 319 41.72 -67.49 23.76
C LYS A 319 42.17 -66.60 24.93
N TYR A 320 41.65 -65.36 25.01
CA TYR A 320 41.98 -64.39 26.06
C TYR A 320 40.71 -63.58 26.45
N PRO A 321 39.86 -64.10 27.35
CA PRO A 321 38.56 -63.49 27.66
C PRO A 321 38.61 -62.34 28.68
N ASP A 322 39.70 -62.17 29.44
CA ASP A 322 39.81 -61.19 30.52
C ASP A 322 40.44 -59.83 30.10
N ASP A 323 40.85 -59.70 28.84
CA ASP A 323 41.55 -58.51 28.34
C ASP A 323 40.72 -57.76 27.30
N ILE A 324 40.56 -56.45 27.51
CA ILE A 324 39.76 -55.57 26.66
C ILE A 324 40.38 -55.53 25.26
N CYS A 325 39.80 -56.29 24.34
CA CYS A 325 40.14 -56.32 22.93
C CYS A 325 38.85 -56.18 22.13
N GLU A 326 38.35 -54.94 22.03
CA GLU A 326 37.06 -54.67 21.42
C GLU A 326 37.17 -53.59 20.34
N LYS A 327 36.23 -53.61 19.38
CA LYS A 327 36.12 -52.56 18.36
C LYS A 327 35.67 -51.25 19.01
N ILE A 328 36.19 -50.11 18.53
CA ILE A 328 35.83 -48.77 19.03
C ILE A 328 34.31 -48.55 19.08
N ILE A 329 33.57 -48.99 18.07
CA ILE A 329 32.11 -48.78 18.02
C ILE A 329 31.35 -49.43 19.18
N LYS A 330 31.84 -50.55 19.71
CA LYS A 330 31.22 -51.24 20.86
C LYS A 330 31.55 -50.58 22.21
N LEU A 331 32.49 -49.63 22.24
CA LEU A 331 32.87 -48.89 23.45
C LEU A 331 32.03 -47.62 23.68
N ILE A 332 31.12 -47.30 22.75
CA ILE A 332 30.18 -46.18 22.88
C ILE A 332 28.85 -46.74 23.38
N ASP A 333 28.40 -46.28 24.55
CA ASP A 333 27.21 -46.82 25.22
C ASP A 333 25.91 -46.38 24.53
N ASN A 334 25.87 -45.12 24.06
CA ASN A 334 24.71 -44.58 23.36
C ASN A 334 25.11 -43.43 22.43
N ILE A 335 24.63 -43.49 21.18
CA ILE A 335 24.72 -42.42 20.19
C ILE A 335 23.29 -42.00 19.86
N PRO A 336 22.89 -40.74 20.10
CA PRO A 336 21.57 -40.27 19.70
C PRO A 336 21.37 -40.42 18.18
N SER A 337 20.19 -40.88 17.75
CA SER A 337 19.89 -41.19 16.34
C SER A 337 20.13 -40.03 15.37
N LYS A 338 20.03 -38.78 15.85
CA LYS A 338 20.35 -37.56 15.07
C LYS A 338 21.82 -37.50 14.63
N TYR A 339 22.74 -38.13 15.38
CA TYR A 339 24.19 -38.02 15.17
C TYR A 339 24.86 -39.30 14.66
N GLU A 340 24.14 -40.42 14.57
CA GLU A 340 24.68 -41.74 14.22
C GLU A 340 25.50 -41.72 12.91
N LYS A 341 24.90 -41.17 11.85
CA LYS A 341 25.56 -41.02 10.52
C LYS A 341 26.79 -40.13 10.57
N ILE A 342 26.78 -39.11 11.41
CA ILE A 342 27.88 -38.16 11.52
C ILE A 342 29.02 -38.79 12.30
N MET A 343 28.73 -39.57 13.34
CA MET A 343 29.75 -40.27 14.11
C MET A 343 30.50 -41.30 13.25
N GLU A 344 29.83 -41.94 12.28
CA GLU A 344 30.49 -42.77 11.26
C GLU A 344 31.46 -41.95 10.39
N ILE A 345 31.04 -40.76 9.93
CA ILE A 345 31.89 -39.84 9.17
C ILE A 345 33.08 -39.35 10.01
N VAL A 346 32.88 -39.03 11.30
CA VAL A 346 33.95 -38.51 12.16
C VAL A 346 34.97 -39.60 12.47
N LEU A 347 34.50 -40.82 12.74
CA LEU A 347 35.36 -41.93 13.16
C LEU A 347 36.01 -42.65 11.98
N ARG A 348 35.48 -42.58 10.75
CA ARG A 348 35.98 -43.15 9.48
C ARG A 348 37.14 -44.15 9.58
N GLU A 349 38.38 -43.69 9.62
CA GLU A 349 39.58 -44.55 9.66
C GLU A 349 39.77 -45.31 10.98
N SER A 350 39.23 -44.78 12.06
CA SER A 350 39.26 -45.37 13.40
C SER A 350 38.02 -46.22 13.72
N PHE A 351 37.00 -46.24 12.86
CA PHE A 351 35.72 -46.91 13.11
C PHE A 351 35.88 -48.42 13.39
N ASN A 352 36.79 -49.08 12.65
CA ASN A 352 37.11 -50.51 12.80
C ASN A 352 38.39 -50.76 13.61
N SER A 353 38.95 -49.74 14.28
CA SER A 353 40.14 -49.92 15.10
C SER A 353 39.86 -50.82 16.31
N ILE A 354 40.88 -51.59 16.68
CA ILE A 354 40.86 -52.46 17.85
C ILE A 354 41.52 -51.72 19.02
N VAL A 355 40.82 -51.61 20.14
CA VAL A 355 41.38 -51.02 21.37
C VAL A 355 41.94 -52.13 22.25
N VAL A 356 43.18 -51.96 22.70
CA VAL A 356 43.87 -52.90 23.60
C VAL A 356 44.28 -52.19 24.89
N SER A 357 44.44 -52.94 25.97
CA SER A 357 44.80 -52.40 27.29
C SER A 357 46.21 -51.81 27.36
N ASP A 358 47.19 -52.42 26.67
CA ASP A 358 48.62 -52.07 26.74
C ASP A 358 49.32 -52.32 25.38
N ILE A 359 50.38 -51.57 25.07
CA ILE A 359 51.18 -51.73 23.84
C ILE A 359 51.75 -53.14 23.67
N SER A 360 52.04 -53.83 24.77
CA SER A 360 52.54 -55.21 24.78
C SER A 360 51.58 -56.17 24.07
N TYR A 361 50.25 -55.93 24.18
CA TYR A 361 49.23 -56.72 23.49
C TYR A 361 49.13 -56.39 22.01
N ALA A 362 49.36 -55.13 21.62
CA ALA A 362 49.42 -54.75 20.21
C ALA A 362 50.54 -55.51 19.49
N LEU A 363 51.71 -55.64 20.12
CA LEU A 363 52.85 -56.40 19.61
C LEU A 363 52.54 -57.90 19.52
N ASN A 364 51.82 -58.48 20.48
CA ASN A 364 51.39 -59.88 20.42
C ASN A 364 50.44 -60.16 19.26
N ILE A 365 49.51 -59.25 18.98
CA ILE A 365 48.60 -59.35 17.83
C ILE A 365 49.42 -59.33 16.53
N ILE A 366 50.32 -58.36 16.39
CA ILE A 366 51.20 -58.21 15.21
C ILE A 366 52.08 -59.47 15.01
N ASN A 367 52.68 -60.00 16.08
CA ASN A 367 53.56 -61.17 16.02
C ASN A 367 52.80 -62.49 15.78
N SER A 368 51.49 -62.53 16.05
CA SER A 368 50.64 -63.70 15.82
C SER A 368 50.05 -63.80 14.41
N LEU A 369 50.33 -62.81 13.56
CA LEU A 369 49.85 -62.72 12.18
C LEU A 369 50.99 -63.06 11.22
N SER A 370 50.77 -64.01 10.31
CA SER A 370 51.76 -64.37 9.26
C SER A 370 51.75 -63.35 8.11
N GLU A 371 52.89 -63.18 7.45
CA GLU A 371 53.23 -62.11 6.47
C GLU A 371 52.23 -61.85 5.30
N ASN A 372 51.16 -62.64 5.13
CA ASN A 372 50.19 -62.50 4.04
C ASN A 372 48.72 -62.33 4.48
N GLU A 373 48.42 -61.79 5.68
CA GLU A 373 47.03 -61.64 6.15
C GLU A 373 46.63 -60.28 6.78
N LEU A 374 47.20 -59.13 6.38
CA LEU A 374 46.70 -57.83 6.86
C LEU A 374 46.93 -56.66 5.88
N ASP A 375 45.90 -56.28 5.12
CA ASP A 375 45.99 -55.11 4.23
C ASP A 375 45.62 -53.76 4.86
N LYS A 376 45.31 -53.69 6.18
CA LYS A 376 45.34 -52.50 7.07
C LYS A 376 44.61 -52.80 8.38
N LEU A 377 45.31 -52.89 9.52
CA LEU A 377 44.72 -52.99 10.87
C LEU A 377 45.24 -51.86 11.75
N LYS A 378 44.36 -51.04 12.33
CA LYS A 378 44.70 -49.97 13.27
C LYS A 378 44.42 -50.42 14.69
N ILE A 379 45.45 -50.47 15.54
CA ILE A 379 45.37 -50.88 16.94
C ILE A 379 45.62 -49.65 17.83
N ILE A 380 44.82 -49.47 18.88
CA ILE A 380 44.88 -48.34 19.80
C ILE A 380 45.14 -48.82 21.23
N PRO A 381 46.37 -48.70 21.74
CA PRO A 381 46.70 -49.03 23.12
C PRO A 381 46.24 -47.93 24.09
N LEU A 382 45.52 -48.30 25.16
CA LEU A 382 44.97 -47.39 26.17
C LEU A 382 46.04 -46.69 27.02
N ASP A 383 47.13 -47.40 27.30
CA ASP A 383 48.29 -46.92 28.05
C ASP A 383 49.03 -45.77 27.37
N LEU A 384 49.06 -45.73 26.03
CA LEU A 384 49.73 -44.68 25.25
C LEU A 384 48.95 -43.36 25.16
N ILE A 385 47.66 -43.35 25.50
CA ILE A 385 46.76 -42.20 25.31
C ILE A 385 46.57 -41.40 26.61
N LYS A 386 47.41 -41.63 27.62
CA LYS A 386 47.18 -41.13 28.97
C LYS A 386 47.32 -39.61 29.16
N ASP A 387 48.02 -38.86 28.31
CA ASP A 387 48.25 -37.41 28.51
C ASP A 387 48.36 -36.60 27.21
N ILE A 388 47.38 -36.72 26.31
CA ILE A 388 47.35 -35.89 25.10
C ILE A 388 46.62 -34.57 25.39
N LYS A 389 47.37 -33.46 25.36
CA LYS A 389 46.82 -32.10 25.47
C LYS A 389 46.00 -31.79 24.20
N THR A 390 44.67 -31.78 24.32
CA THR A 390 43.80 -31.19 23.29
C THR A 390 43.78 -29.67 23.41
N LEU A 391 43.37 -28.98 22.34
CA LEU A 391 43.16 -27.52 22.37
C LEU A 391 42.27 -27.13 23.57
N PRO A 392 42.53 -25.99 24.23
CA PRO A 392 41.71 -25.53 25.34
C PRO A 392 40.24 -25.41 24.91
N ASP A 393 39.30 -25.79 25.79
CA ASP A 393 37.88 -25.44 25.68
C ASP A 393 37.75 -23.90 25.82
N ASP A 394 38.30 -23.13 24.87
CA ASP A 394 37.93 -21.74 24.69
C ASP A 394 36.44 -21.77 24.42
N GLN A 395 35.65 -21.28 25.38
CA GLN A 395 34.19 -21.28 25.30
C GLN A 395 33.78 -20.59 24.00
N VAL A 396 33.59 -21.38 22.94
CA VAL A 396 32.88 -20.98 21.72
C VAL A 396 31.64 -20.30 22.26
N LYS A 397 31.48 -18.98 22.04
CA LYS A 397 30.35 -18.26 22.59
C LYS A 397 29.10 -18.84 21.94
N ILE A 398 28.47 -19.82 22.60
CA ILE A 398 27.25 -20.49 22.15
C ILE A 398 26.10 -19.48 22.31
N GLN A 399 26.10 -18.44 21.49
CA GLN A 399 24.99 -17.50 21.33
C GLN A 399 24.19 -17.81 20.06
N ASN A 400 24.74 -18.62 19.15
CA ASN A 400 24.03 -19.12 17.97
C ASN A 400 23.31 -20.43 18.28
N LYS A 401 21.97 -20.44 18.14
CA LYS A 401 21.08 -21.60 18.37
C LYS A 401 21.38 -22.82 17.49
N ASN A 402 22.20 -22.70 16.45
CA ASN A 402 22.40 -23.73 15.42
C ASN A 402 23.73 -24.51 15.58
N ILE A 403 24.48 -24.29 16.67
CA ILE A 403 25.66 -25.09 17.02
C ILE A 403 25.22 -26.23 17.96
N CYS A 404 25.40 -27.48 17.53
CA CYS A 404 25.02 -28.65 18.32
C CYS A 404 26.00 -28.91 19.49
N GLY A 405 27.29 -28.65 19.28
CA GLY A 405 28.35 -28.81 20.29
C GLY A 405 29.51 -29.69 19.81
N PHE A 406 30.47 -29.95 20.70
CA PHE A 406 31.62 -30.80 20.41
C PHE A 406 31.23 -32.28 20.38
N ALA A 407 31.77 -33.03 19.41
CA ALA A 407 31.40 -34.43 19.17
C ALA A 407 31.64 -35.34 20.40
N ASN A 408 32.71 -35.11 21.16
CA ASN A 408 33.00 -35.87 22.38
C ASN A 408 31.98 -35.67 23.53
N LYS A 409 31.21 -34.57 23.52
CA LYS A 409 30.17 -34.24 24.50
C LYS A 409 28.78 -34.70 24.05
N LEU A 410 28.65 -35.16 22.79
CA LEU A 410 27.38 -35.59 22.18
C LEU A 410 27.18 -37.12 22.20
N ILE A 411 28.17 -37.88 22.66
CA ILE A 411 28.12 -39.33 22.84
C ILE A 411 28.34 -39.71 24.30
N ASN A 412 27.76 -40.83 24.73
CA ASN A 412 27.97 -41.38 26.06
C ASN A 412 28.90 -42.60 25.98
N TYR A 413 29.90 -42.64 26.86
CA TYR A 413 30.86 -43.74 26.99
C TYR A 413 31.34 -43.84 28.44
N SER A 414 31.83 -45.02 28.82
CA SER A 414 32.45 -45.24 30.13
C SER A 414 33.64 -44.30 30.37
N PRO A 415 33.80 -43.71 31.58
CA PRO A 415 34.87 -42.77 31.90
C PRO A 415 36.28 -43.36 31.71
N LYS A 416 36.42 -44.69 31.71
CA LYS A 416 37.68 -45.38 31.39
C LYS A 416 38.23 -45.04 30.00
N TYR A 417 37.36 -44.68 29.04
CA TYR A 417 37.72 -44.40 27.65
C TYR A 417 37.71 -42.90 27.31
N GLN A 418 37.57 -42.02 28.31
CA GLN A 418 37.44 -40.59 28.12
C GLN A 418 38.59 -39.99 27.31
N ASN A 419 39.84 -40.41 27.58
CA ASN A 419 41.00 -39.89 26.88
C ASN A 419 41.01 -40.27 25.39
N ILE A 420 40.54 -41.46 25.02
CA ILE A 420 40.46 -41.88 23.61
C ILE A 420 39.48 -40.99 22.85
N PHE A 421 38.26 -40.84 23.36
CA PHE A 421 37.23 -40.04 22.67
C PHE A 421 37.55 -38.55 22.70
N LYS A 422 38.26 -38.07 23.72
CA LYS A 422 38.80 -36.70 23.73
C LYS A 422 39.82 -36.49 22.61
N VAL A 423 40.68 -37.47 22.32
CA VAL A 423 41.68 -37.38 21.23
C VAL A 423 41.03 -37.52 19.86
N LEU A 424 40.10 -38.46 19.70
CA LEU A 424 39.46 -38.73 18.41
C LEU A 424 38.41 -37.67 18.04
N LEU A 425 37.68 -37.14 19.03
CA LEU A 425 36.47 -36.33 18.81
C LEU A 425 36.53 -34.94 19.48
N GLY A 426 37.56 -34.63 20.26
CA GLY A 426 37.66 -33.35 20.99
C GLY A 426 37.84 -32.14 20.09
N ASN A 427 38.47 -32.30 18.93
CA ASN A 427 38.69 -31.22 17.97
C ASN A 427 37.59 -31.13 16.89
N VAL A 428 36.43 -31.76 17.13
CA VAL A 428 35.35 -31.86 16.14
C VAL A 428 34.10 -31.15 16.65
N LEU A 429 33.66 -30.13 15.91
CA LEU A 429 32.49 -29.31 16.22
C LEU A 429 31.33 -29.68 15.28
N ILE A 430 30.16 -30.00 15.84
CA ILE A 430 28.96 -30.35 15.08
C ILE A 430 28.01 -29.16 15.00
N VAL A 431 27.55 -28.85 13.79
CA VAL A 431 26.58 -27.78 13.49
C VAL A 431 25.39 -28.34 12.73
N GLU A 432 24.24 -27.65 12.77
CA GLU A 432 23.04 -28.15 12.10
C GLU A 432 23.15 -28.08 10.57
N ASP A 433 23.54 -26.94 10.03
CA ASP A 433 23.49 -26.67 8.59
C ASP A 433 24.84 -26.31 7.98
N ILE A 434 24.96 -26.53 6.66
CA ILE A 434 26.12 -26.14 5.84
C ILE A 434 26.45 -24.65 5.95
N LYS A 435 25.41 -23.80 6.00
CA LYS A 435 25.60 -22.35 6.14
C LYS A 435 26.23 -22.00 7.48
N THR A 436 25.72 -22.60 8.55
CA THR A 436 26.30 -22.44 9.89
C THR A 436 27.74 -22.98 9.94
N ALA A 437 28.05 -24.05 9.20
CA ALA A 437 29.43 -24.54 9.11
C ALA A 437 30.38 -23.52 8.48
N LEU A 438 29.94 -22.83 7.41
CA LEU A 438 30.73 -21.77 6.77
C LEU A 438 30.86 -20.53 7.67
N ASP A 439 29.78 -20.09 8.29
CA ASP A 439 29.78 -18.94 9.21
C ASP A 439 30.73 -19.17 10.39
N VAL A 440 30.66 -20.36 11.00
CA VAL A 440 31.55 -20.75 12.12
C VAL A 440 32.98 -20.97 11.63
N SER A 441 33.18 -21.47 10.41
CA SER A 441 34.53 -21.65 9.85
C SER A 441 35.29 -20.33 9.73
N ASN A 442 34.62 -19.24 9.38
CA ASN A 442 35.27 -17.92 9.28
C ASN A 442 35.76 -17.40 10.64
N GLU A 443 35.04 -17.70 11.72
CA GLU A 443 35.37 -17.24 13.08
C GLU A 443 36.41 -18.13 13.78
N TYR A 444 36.42 -19.43 13.49
CA TYR A 444 37.29 -20.44 14.13
C TYR A 444 38.23 -21.14 13.14
N LEU A 445 38.57 -20.45 12.05
CA LEU A 445 39.32 -20.99 10.90
C LEU A 445 40.63 -21.64 11.36
N GLY A 446 40.80 -22.92 11.04
CA GLY A 446 41.99 -23.70 11.39
C GLY A 446 42.13 -24.15 12.84
N LYS A 447 41.10 -23.98 13.69
CA LYS A 447 41.13 -24.47 15.09
C LYS A 447 40.41 -25.80 15.31
N TYR A 448 39.25 -25.98 14.66
CA TYR A 448 38.41 -27.17 14.84
C TYR A 448 38.01 -27.73 13.47
N LYS A 449 37.81 -29.05 13.40
CA LYS A 449 37.13 -29.71 12.29
C LYS A 449 35.62 -29.49 12.46
N ILE A 450 34.97 -28.86 11.49
CA ILE A 450 33.54 -28.49 11.59
C ILE A 450 32.72 -29.41 10.70
N ILE A 451 31.70 -30.06 11.26
CA ILE A 451 30.86 -31.02 10.52
C ILE A 451 29.39 -30.64 10.65
N SER A 452 28.70 -30.52 9.53
CA SER A 452 27.25 -30.28 9.48
C SER A 452 26.46 -31.60 9.55
N LEU A 453 25.21 -31.55 10.02
CA LEU A 453 24.34 -32.75 10.04
C LEU A 453 24.10 -33.34 8.65
N ASN A 454 24.24 -32.52 7.61
CA ASN A 454 24.03 -32.92 6.21
C ASN A 454 25.26 -33.59 5.58
N GLY A 455 26.33 -33.86 6.34
CA GLY A 455 27.48 -34.61 5.86
C GLY A 455 28.56 -33.76 5.17
N MET A 456 28.55 -32.43 5.30
CA MET A 456 29.72 -31.62 4.91
C MET A 456 30.67 -31.46 6.09
N ALA A 457 31.97 -31.71 5.89
CA ALA A 457 33.03 -31.48 6.86
C ALA A 457 34.06 -30.48 6.33
N ILE A 458 34.39 -29.47 7.12
CA ILE A 458 35.49 -28.54 6.89
C ILE A 458 36.63 -28.97 7.80
N ASN A 459 37.73 -29.43 7.21
CA ASN A 459 38.92 -29.87 7.92
C ASN A 459 39.75 -28.66 8.42
N ILE A 460 40.69 -28.92 9.33
CA ILE A 460 41.53 -27.89 9.95
C ILE A 460 42.42 -27.18 8.91
N ASP A 461 42.81 -27.89 7.85
CA ASP A 461 43.59 -27.35 6.73
C ASP A 461 42.76 -26.51 5.75
N GLY A 462 41.46 -26.31 6.02
CA GLY A 462 40.53 -25.58 5.17
C GLY A 462 39.99 -26.40 4.00
N SER A 463 40.38 -27.67 3.86
CA SER A 463 39.76 -28.57 2.87
C SER A 463 38.32 -28.88 3.26
N VAL A 464 37.46 -29.03 2.26
CA VAL A 464 36.04 -29.33 2.46
C VAL A 464 35.73 -30.70 1.88
N ASP A 465 35.35 -31.63 2.74
CA ASP A 465 34.83 -32.94 2.37
C ASP A 465 33.30 -32.88 2.32
N ILE A 466 32.71 -33.43 1.27
CA ILE A 466 31.26 -33.60 1.15
C ILE A 466 30.97 -35.09 1.12
N TYR A 467 30.34 -35.58 2.19
CA TYR A 467 29.91 -36.97 2.31
C TYR A 467 28.47 -37.09 1.84
N SER A 468 28.27 -37.68 0.65
CA SER A 468 26.97 -38.05 0.13
C SER A 468 26.62 -39.49 0.54
N ASN A 469 25.34 -39.74 0.86
CA ASN A 469 24.84 -41.07 1.19
C ASN A 469 24.78 -41.97 -0.06
N SER A 470 25.93 -42.48 -0.50
CA SER A 470 26.02 -43.61 -1.42
C SER A 470 26.86 -44.71 -0.78
N THR A 471 26.21 -45.82 -0.51
CA THR A 471 26.78 -47.10 -0.12
C THR A 471 27.95 -47.53 -1.02
N ASN A 472 28.94 -48.16 -0.38
CA ASN A 472 30.09 -48.92 -0.90
C ASN A 472 31.37 -48.15 -1.22
N SER A 473 32.30 -48.31 -0.28
CA SER A 473 33.74 -48.10 -0.40
C SER A 473 34.37 -49.04 -1.43
N GLU A 474 35.18 -48.50 -2.33
CA GLU A 474 36.57 -48.92 -2.63
C GLU A 474 37.09 -48.22 -3.90
N ASN A 475 38.23 -47.53 -3.74
CA ASN A 475 39.29 -47.26 -4.72
C ASN A 475 39.77 -45.80 -4.76
N TYR A 476 40.77 -45.53 -3.92
CA TYR A 476 41.86 -44.61 -4.25
C TYR A 476 43.02 -45.46 -4.79
N GLN A 477 43.07 -45.67 -6.10
CA GLN A 477 44.28 -45.92 -6.87
C GLN A 477 43.98 -45.59 -8.35
N GLU A 478 44.01 -44.31 -8.69
CA GLU A 478 44.12 -43.89 -10.09
C GLU A 478 45.23 -42.87 -10.24
N SER A 479 46.45 -43.42 -10.24
CA SER A 479 47.55 -42.94 -11.06
C SER A 479 47.93 -44.13 -11.97
N PHE A 480 48.14 -43.90 -13.27
CA PHE A 480 48.61 -44.85 -14.31
C PHE A 480 47.63 -45.70 -15.17
N TYR A 481 46.30 -45.59 -15.09
CA TYR A 481 45.45 -46.43 -15.96
C TYR A 481 45.24 -45.91 -17.40
N TYR A 482 45.55 -44.64 -17.67
CA TYR A 482 45.42 -44.09 -19.03
C TYR A 482 46.65 -44.37 -19.91
N VAL A 483 47.85 -44.45 -19.34
CA VAL A 483 49.09 -44.61 -20.13
C VAL A 483 49.25 -46.04 -20.66
N GLU A 484 48.88 -47.06 -19.90
CA GLU A 484 49.03 -48.45 -20.34
C GLU A 484 48.00 -48.83 -21.42
N LYS A 485 46.78 -48.25 -21.35
CA LYS A 485 45.75 -48.39 -22.39
C LYS A 485 46.12 -47.63 -23.66
N ASP A 486 46.63 -46.41 -23.53
CA ASP A 486 47.02 -45.58 -24.68
C ASP A 486 48.28 -46.12 -25.38
N ILE A 487 49.24 -46.69 -24.62
CA ILE A 487 50.43 -47.35 -25.21
C ILE A 487 50.03 -48.65 -25.92
N GLN A 488 49.14 -49.47 -25.33
CA GLN A 488 48.66 -50.69 -26.00
C GLN A 488 47.83 -50.38 -27.26
N GLU A 489 47.05 -49.29 -27.26
CA GLU A 489 46.27 -48.85 -28.41
C GLU A 489 47.14 -48.20 -29.52
N LEU A 490 48.26 -47.57 -29.16
CA LEU A 490 49.28 -47.08 -30.09
C LEU A 490 50.06 -48.22 -30.78
N PHE A 491 50.39 -49.30 -30.08
CA PHE A 491 51.08 -50.47 -30.66
C PHE A 491 50.15 -51.42 -31.46
N MET A 492 48.84 -51.39 -31.23
CA MET A 492 47.88 -52.18 -32.03
C MET A 492 47.67 -51.66 -33.46
N ASN A 493 47.93 -50.38 -33.72
CA ASN A 493 47.73 -49.78 -35.05
C ASN A 493 48.93 -49.93 -35.99
N THR A 494 50.10 -50.37 -35.49
CA THR A 494 51.33 -50.52 -36.26
C THR A 494 51.63 -51.97 -36.69
N GLY A 495 50.80 -52.92 -36.27
CA GLY A 495 50.98 -54.34 -36.59
C GLY A 495 52.10 -55.04 -35.80
N LEU A 496 52.59 -54.41 -34.72
CA LEU A 496 53.63 -54.95 -33.84
C LEU A 496 53.02 -55.18 -32.45
N SER A 497 52.33 -56.33 -32.27
CA SER A 497 52.01 -56.81 -30.92
C SER A 497 53.21 -57.56 -30.34
N LYS A 498 53.22 -57.67 -29.02
CA LYS A 498 54.28 -58.27 -28.21
C LYS A 498 54.32 -59.79 -28.44
N ASN A 499 54.85 -60.21 -29.59
CA ASN A 499 55.51 -61.48 -29.93
C ASN A 499 55.75 -61.70 -31.45
N THR A 500 55.56 -60.70 -32.31
CA THR A 500 55.88 -60.82 -33.75
C THR A 500 57.35 -60.49 -34.03
N TYR A 501 58.28 -61.32 -33.55
CA TYR A 501 59.58 -61.42 -34.21
C TYR A 501 59.37 -62.20 -35.51
N SER A 502 59.33 -61.48 -36.63
CA SER A 502 59.42 -62.05 -37.97
C SER A 502 60.83 -62.56 -38.25
N ILE A 503 61.28 -63.58 -37.51
CA ILE A 503 62.30 -64.55 -37.92
C ILE A 503 61.89 -65.88 -37.29
N VAL A 504 61.20 -66.72 -38.07
CA VAL A 504 60.97 -68.12 -37.68
C VAL A 504 62.32 -68.82 -37.78
N ALA A 505 63.02 -68.92 -36.66
CA ALA A 505 64.19 -69.78 -36.53
C ALA A 505 63.71 -71.24 -36.45
N GLN A 506 64.39 -72.11 -37.19
CA GLN A 506 64.07 -73.52 -37.32
C GLN A 506 64.04 -74.21 -35.94
N GLY A 507 62.84 -74.50 -35.41
CA GLY A 507 62.63 -75.14 -34.11
C GLY A 507 61.34 -74.74 -33.36
N GLU A 508 60.71 -73.59 -33.67
CA GLU A 508 59.50 -73.14 -32.94
C GLU A 508 58.17 -73.74 -33.44
N ILE A 509 58.17 -74.44 -34.58
CA ILE A 509 56.96 -75.13 -35.10
C ILE A 509 56.51 -76.25 -34.15
N ASP A 510 57.46 -76.92 -33.48
CA ASP A 510 57.17 -77.99 -32.52
C ASP A 510 56.49 -77.47 -31.23
N LEU A 511 56.75 -76.22 -30.84
CA LEU A 511 56.10 -75.56 -29.70
C LEU A 511 54.63 -75.19 -30.01
N ILE A 512 54.34 -74.76 -31.24
CA ILE A 512 52.96 -74.49 -31.69
C ILE A 512 52.17 -75.80 -31.78
N LEU A 513 52.77 -76.89 -32.25
CA LEU A 513 52.12 -78.21 -32.34
C LEU A 513 51.90 -78.88 -30.96
N SER A 514 52.69 -78.53 -29.95
CA SER A 514 52.60 -79.08 -28.58
C SER A 514 51.78 -78.22 -27.60
N ALA A 515 51.45 -76.98 -27.95
CA ALA A 515 50.61 -76.09 -27.14
C ALA A 515 49.18 -76.64 -26.95
N LYS A 516 48.54 -76.31 -25.82
CA LYS A 516 47.15 -76.75 -25.54
C LYS A 516 46.19 -76.22 -26.62
N PRO A 517 45.08 -76.93 -26.92
CA PRO A 517 44.13 -76.50 -27.96
C PRO A 517 43.65 -75.04 -27.84
N SER A 518 43.51 -74.54 -26.61
CA SER A 518 43.12 -73.15 -26.32
C SER A 518 44.21 -72.12 -26.69
N GLU A 519 45.48 -72.42 -26.44
CA GLU A 519 46.63 -71.54 -26.75
C GLU A 519 46.90 -71.54 -28.26
N ARG A 520 46.80 -72.70 -28.90
CA ARG A 520 46.85 -72.84 -30.36
C ARG A 520 45.74 -72.06 -31.05
N HIS A 521 44.53 -72.10 -30.48
CA HIS A 521 43.38 -71.35 -31.03
C HIS A 521 43.61 -69.84 -31.00
N CYS A 522 44.24 -69.31 -29.95
CA CYS A 522 44.59 -67.89 -29.83
C CYS A 522 45.60 -67.47 -30.90
N LEU A 523 46.64 -68.27 -31.14
CA LEU A 523 47.67 -68.00 -32.17
C LEU A 523 47.08 -68.03 -33.59
N PHE A 524 46.18 -68.97 -33.89
CA PHE A 524 45.48 -69.02 -35.18
C PHE A 524 44.46 -67.88 -35.36
N GLU A 525 43.76 -67.43 -34.30
CA GLU A 525 42.89 -66.24 -34.36
C GLU A 525 43.69 -64.95 -34.61
N GLU A 526 44.91 -64.86 -34.05
CA GLU A 526 45.84 -63.74 -34.23
C GLU A 526 46.43 -63.73 -35.66
N ALA A 527 46.83 -64.89 -36.19
CA ALA A 527 47.32 -65.05 -37.57
C ALA A 527 46.22 -64.83 -38.64
N ALA A 528 44.96 -65.21 -38.37
CA ALA A 528 43.82 -64.99 -39.28
C ALA A 528 43.27 -63.56 -39.25
N SER A 529 43.90 -62.63 -38.52
CA SER A 529 43.48 -61.22 -38.35
C SER A 529 42.07 -61.03 -37.74
N ILE A 530 41.49 -62.06 -37.12
CA ILE A 530 40.14 -62.03 -36.54
C ILE A 530 40.13 -61.18 -35.27
N SER A 531 41.23 -61.19 -34.51
CA SER A 531 41.41 -60.39 -33.29
C SER A 531 41.23 -58.88 -33.54
N LYS A 532 41.66 -58.37 -34.71
CA LYS A 532 41.48 -56.97 -35.11
C LYS A 532 39.99 -56.61 -35.29
N TYR A 533 39.23 -57.46 -35.97
CA TYR A 533 37.80 -57.22 -36.20
C TYR A 533 36.96 -57.36 -34.92
N LYS A 534 37.33 -58.29 -34.03
CA LYS A 534 36.69 -58.48 -32.72
C LYS A 534 36.94 -57.29 -31.78
N TYR A 535 38.17 -56.75 -31.78
CA TYR A 535 38.53 -55.55 -31.05
C TYR A 535 37.79 -54.30 -31.57
N GLU A 536 37.78 -54.09 -32.88
CA GLU A 536 37.06 -52.96 -33.51
C GLU A 536 35.53 -53.05 -33.27
N LYS A 537 34.95 -54.24 -33.28
CA LYS A 537 33.55 -54.49 -32.91
C LYS A 537 33.26 -54.08 -31.46
N GLN A 538 34.09 -54.51 -30.50
CA GLN A 538 33.95 -54.11 -29.10
C GLN A 538 34.12 -52.60 -28.89
N LYS A 539 35.09 -51.98 -29.57
CA LYS A 539 35.31 -50.54 -29.53
C LYS A 539 34.12 -49.76 -30.09
N THR A 540 33.52 -50.26 -31.18
CA THR A 540 32.32 -49.67 -31.79
C THR A 540 31.09 -49.85 -30.89
N LEU A 541 30.93 -50.99 -30.23
CA LEU A 541 29.87 -51.25 -29.23
C LEU A 541 29.95 -50.28 -28.04
N ARG A 542 31.14 -50.11 -27.45
CA ARG A 542 31.34 -49.15 -26.34
C ARG A 542 31.01 -47.71 -26.77
N LYS A 543 31.40 -47.30 -27.97
CA LYS A 543 31.05 -45.97 -28.51
C LYS A 543 29.54 -45.80 -28.73
N ILE A 544 28.83 -46.87 -29.11
CA ILE A 544 27.36 -46.86 -29.26
C ILE A 544 26.69 -46.75 -27.87
N GLU A 545 27.17 -47.47 -26.86
CA GLU A 545 26.67 -47.35 -25.48
C GLU A 545 26.89 -45.94 -24.90
N GLU A 546 28.08 -45.36 -25.09
CA GLU A 546 28.36 -43.98 -24.67
C GLU A 546 27.47 -42.97 -25.39
N THR A 547 27.22 -43.14 -26.69
CA THR A 547 26.33 -42.24 -27.44
C THR A 547 24.86 -42.40 -27.05
N ASN A 548 24.41 -43.60 -26.67
CA ASN A 548 23.05 -43.83 -26.14
C ASN A 548 22.88 -43.20 -24.76
N ASN A 549 23.84 -43.39 -23.84
CA ASN A 549 23.81 -42.73 -22.53
C ASN A 549 23.81 -41.19 -22.64
N ASN A 550 24.52 -40.64 -23.63
CA ASN A 550 24.50 -39.21 -23.91
C ASN A 550 23.16 -38.73 -24.51
N LEU A 551 22.49 -39.55 -25.33
CA LEU A 551 21.15 -39.25 -25.85
C LEU A 551 20.12 -39.22 -24.72
N ASP A 552 20.13 -40.19 -23.81
CA ASP A 552 19.19 -40.28 -22.68
C ASP A 552 19.33 -39.07 -21.74
N LYS A 553 20.57 -38.63 -21.47
CA LYS A 553 20.82 -37.40 -20.71
C LYS A 553 20.22 -36.17 -21.37
N ILE A 554 20.30 -36.06 -22.70
CA ILE A 554 19.73 -34.91 -23.42
C ILE A 554 18.20 -34.98 -23.45
N GLU A 555 17.61 -36.17 -23.58
CA GLU A 555 16.15 -36.35 -23.49
C GLU A 555 15.61 -35.94 -22.11
N ASN A 556 16.32 -36.29 -21.03
CA ASN A 556 15.97 -35.83 -19.68
C ASN A 556 16.03 -34.30 -19.57
N ILE A 557 17.08 -33.65 -20.09
CA ILE A 557 17.20 -32.18 -20.08
C ILE A 557 16.06 -31.52 -20.88
N ILE A 558 15.67 -32.09 -22.02
CA ILE A 558 14.53 -31.57 -22.80
C ILE A 558 13.23 -31.70 -22.01
N SER A 559 13.01 -32.82 -21.32
CA SER A 559 11.80 -33.02 -20.52
C SER A 559 11.66 -31.99 -19.40
N GLU A 560 12.75 -31.67 -18.69
CA GLU A 560 12.77 -30.62 -17.66
C GLU A 560 12.51 -29.22 -18.24
N ILE A 561 13.04 -28.93 -19.42
CA ILE A 561 12.81 -27.64 -20.10
C ILE A 561 11.35 -27.53 -20.56
N ILE A 562 10.74 -28.61 -21.05
CA ILE A 562 9.32 -28.64 -21.44
C ILE A 562 8.42 -28.41 -20.22
N ILE A 563 8.69 -29.10 -19.10
CA ILE A 563 7.95 -28.91 -17.84
C ILE A 563 8.07 -27.46 -17.36
N SER A 564 9.28 -26.90 -17.41
CA SER A 564 9.51 -25.50 -17.06
C SER A 564 8.75 -24.55 -17.98
N ARG A 565 8.77 -24.79 -19.30
CA ARG A 565 8.03 -23.99 -20.30
C ARG A 565 6.53 -24.02 -20.02
N ASP A 566 5.96 -25.19 -19.74
CA ASP A 566 4.53 -25.37 -19.56
C ASP A 566 4.05 -24.78 -18.21
N PHE A 567 4.90 -24.83 -17.18
CA PHE A 567 4.71 -24.09 -15.93
C PHE A 567 4.64 -22.58 -16.16
N PHE A 568 5.60 -22.02 -16.93
CA PHE A 568 5.59 -20.59 -17.25
C PHE A 568 4.43 -20.20 -18.18
N ALA A 569 4.06 -21.04 -19.15
CA ALA A 569 2.93 -20.81 -20.05
C ALA A 569 1.59 -20.77 -19.30
N SER A 570 1.38 -21.68 -18.34
CA SER A 570 0.18 -21.70 -17.48
C SER A 570 0.08 -20.42 -16.65
N ARG A 571 1.21 -19.95 -16.13
CA ARG A 571 1.28 -18.72 -15.32
C ARG A 571 1.04 -17.45 -16.15
N ILE A 572 1.46 -17.44 -17.42
CA ILE A 572 1.15 -16.38 -18.40
C ILE A 572 -0.34 -16.37 -18.73
N SER A 573 -0.97 -17.54 -18.95
CA SER A 573 -2.41 -17.65 -19.21
C SER A 573 -3.27 -17.16 -18.04
N LEU A 574 -2.86 -17.50 -16.80
CA LEU A 574 -3.49 -16.98 -15.58
C LEU A 574 -3.38 -15.45 -15.46
N TYR A 575 -2.28 -14.89 -15.96
CA TYR A 575 -2.03 -13.45 -15.94
C TYR A 575 -2.89 -12.68 -16.97
N PHE A 576 -3.03 -13.23 -18.19
CA PHE A 576 -3.89 -12.64 -19.22
C PHE A 576 -5.38 -12.69 -18.84
N SER A 577 -5.83 -13.77 -18.21
CA SER A 577 -7.21 -13.87 -17.68
C SER A 577 -7.48 -12.85 -16.57
N HIS A 578 -6.52 -12.59 -15.68
CA HIS A 578 -6.65 -11.50 -14.70
C HIS A 578 -6.68 -10.13 -15.40
N ARG A 579 -5.88 -9.91 -16.45
CA ARG A 579 -5.86 -8.65 -17.21
C ARG A 579 -7.18 -8.36 -17.94
N GLU A 580 -7.86 -9.37 -18.49
CA GLU A 580 -9.19 -9.20 -19.08
C GLU A 580 -10.26 -8.88 -18.01
N SER A 581 -10.16 -9.52 -16.84
CA SER A 581 -11.05 -9.26 -15.69
C SER A 581 -10.97 -7.80 -15.20
N TYR A 582 -9.79 -7.18 -15.26
CA TYR A 582 -9.58 -5.76 -14.90
C TYR A 582 -9.90 -4.77 -16.04
N ARG A 583 -10.19 -5.22 -17.26
CA ARG A 583 -10.58 -4.37 -18.39
C ARG A 583 -12.10 -4.27 -18.57
N CYS A 584 -12.86 -5.18 -17.97
CA CYS A 584 -14.33 -5.23 -18.03
C CYS A 584 -15.04 -4.54 -16.84
N ASN A 585 -14.30 -4.12 -15.81
CA ASN A 585 -14.73 -3.18 -14.77
C ASN A 585 -14.05 -1.84 -14.99
#